data_AF-A0A846Q8P9-F1
#
_entry.id   AF-A0A846Q8P9-F1
#
_cell.length_a   1.000
_cell.length_b   1.000
_cell.length_c   1.000
_cell.angle_alpha   90.00
_cell.angle_beta   90.00
_cell.angle_gamma   90.00
#
_symmetry.space_group_name_H-M   'P 1'
#
loop_
_entity.id
_entity.type
_entity.pdbx_description
1 polymer ?
#
loop_
_entity_poly.entity_id
_entity_poly.type
_entity_poly.pdbx_seq_one_letter_code
_entity_poly.pdbx_strand_id
1 'polypeptide(L)'
;YLQNNRNQIDEDVVTDIAKFILALTAADVDPRNIGGTDYISLLEGKESNNQFGDDSMYNDDFWAILALISAGVPPNSENIQHSVSYIKNHQNEDGGWSWHDGPSDADNTASAIIALIAAGENKDSSVITDAVEYLKSQLDINGGFTFMG
;
A
#
# COMPACT_ATOMS: atom_id res chain seq x y z
N TYR A 1 21.99 -1.51 10.53
CA TYR A 1 21.40 -0.20 10.87
C TYR A 1 19.93 -0.35 11.24
N LEU A 2 19.08 -0.89 10.35
CA LEU A 2 17.65 -1.08 10.59
C LEU A 2 17.33 -1.93 11.84
N GLN A 3 18.01 -3.08 12.03
CA GLN A 3 17.84 -3.92 13.23
C GLN A 3 18.16 -3.22 14.56
N ASN A 4 19.02 -2.19 14.54
CA ASN A 4 19.46 -1.45 15.72
C ASN A 4 18.57 -0.22 16.01
N ASN A 5 17.65 0.14 15.11
CA ASN A 5 16.73 1.28 15.25
C ASN A 5 15.26 0.84 15.35
N ARG A 6 14.99 -0.45 15.60
CA ARG A 6 13.62 -0.99 15.74
C ARG A 6 12.74 -0.25 16.76
N ASN A 7 13.36 0.34 17.79
CA ASN A 7 12.65 1.10 18.82
C ASN A 7 12.05 2.44 18.30
N GLN A 8 12.29 2.79 17.04
CA GLN A 8 11.69 3.94 16.37
C GLN A 8 10.44 3.57 15.55
N ILE A 9 10.12 2.29 15.46
CA ILE A 9 8.93 1.81 14.74
C ILE A 9 7.77 1.88 15.71
N ASP A 10 6.72 2.58 15.30
CA ASP A 10 5.43 2.48 15.97
C ASP A 10 4.73 1.19 15.49
N GLU A 11 4.72 0.16 16.33
CA GLU A 11 4.10 -1.13 16.02
C GLU A 11 2.56 -1.08 16.03
N ASP A 12 1.97 0.08 16.34
CA ASP A 12 0.55 0.33 16.17
C ASP A 12 0.19 0.96 14.82
N VAL A 13 1.17 1.50 14.08
CA VAL A 13 0.97 2.15 12.78
C VAL A 13 1.32 1.21 11.62
N VAL A 14 0.33 0.89 10.78
CA VAL A 14 0.50 -0.04 9.65
C VAL A 14 1.57 0.42 8.68
N THR A 15 1.57 1.69 8.26
CA THR A 15 2.61 2.18 7.33
C THR A 15 4.03 2.11 7.90
N ASP A 16 4.23 2.20 9.22
CA ASP A 16 5.56 2.08 9.83
C ASP A 16 6.06 0.64 9.80
N ILE A 17 5.19 -0.32 10.14
CA ILE A 17 5.48 -1.75 10.01
C ILE A 17 5.78 -2.09 8.54
N ALA A 18 4.93 -1.64 7.62
CA ALA A 18 5.05 -1.92 6.19
C ALA A 18 6.37 -1.38 5.61
N LYS A 19 6.72 -0.12 5.90
CA LYS A 19 8.00 0.48 5.47
C LYS A 19 9.19 -0.25 6.07
N PHE A 20 9.09 -0.74 7.31
CA PHE A 20 10.16 -1.52 7.91
C PHE A 20 10.36 -2.86 7.22
N ILE A 21 9.28 -3.59 6.93
CA ILE A 21 9.33 -4.84 6.15
C ILE A 21 9.96 -4.59 4.78
N LEU A 22 9.51 -3.56 4.06
CA LEU A 22 10.08 -3.18 2.75
C LEU A 22 11.59 -2.87 2.85
N ALA A 23 12.01 -2.17 3.89
CA ALA A 23 13.42 -1.85 4.11
C ALA A 23 14.26 -3.10 4.44
N LEU A 24 13.70 -4.06 5.17
CA LEU A 24 14.35 -5.35 5.47
C LEU A 24 14.46 -6.21 4.22
N THR A 25 13.38 -6.38 3.46
CA THR A 25 13.35 -7.21 2.24
C THR A 25 14.25 -6.60 1.16
N ALA A 26 14.29 -5.27 1.02
CA ALA A 26 15.23 -4.59 0.14
C ALA A 26 16.71 -4.80 0.54
N ALA A 27 16.98 -5.10 1.81
CA ALA A 27 18.30 -5.43 2.32
C ALA A 27 18.57 -6.95 2.35
N ASP A 28 17.71 -7.76 1.73
CA ASP A 28 17.77 -9.23 1.73
C ASP A 28 17.73 -9.83 3.15
N VAL A 29 16.99 -9.18 4.06
CA VAL A 29 16.79 -9.62 5.44
C VAL A 29 15.37 -10.15 5.60
N ASP A 30 15.22 -11.38 6.13
CA ASP A 30 13.92 -11.98 6.42
C ASP A 30 13.22 -11.27 7.59
N PRO A 31 12.04 -10.65 7.39
CA PRO A 31 11.32 -9.93 8.44
C PRO A 31 10.63 -10.83 9.47
N ARG A 32 10.63 -12.16 9.28
CA ARG A 32 9.99 -13.12 10.21
C ARG A 32 10.73 -13.32 11.53
N ASN A 33 11.98 -12.88 11.64
CA ASN A 33 12.73 -13.01 12.89
C ASN A 33 13.71 -11.85 13.09
N ILE A 34 13.17 -10.69 13.47
CA ILE A 34 13.96 -9.50 13.78
C ILE A 34 13.90 -9.26 15.28
N GLY A 35 14.96 -9.66 15.98
CA GLY A 35 15.05 -9.47 17.44
C GLY A 35 13.99 -10.23 18.23
N GLY A 36 13.44 -11.32 17.67
CA GLY A 36 12.37 -12.11 18.28
C GLY A 36 10.95 -11.74 17.81
N THR A 37 10.81 -10.71 16.96
CA THR A 37 9.53 -10.30 16.38
C THR A 37 9.39 -10.83 14.95
N ASP A 38 8.21 -11.38 14.63
CA ASP A 38 7.79 -11.66 13.27
C ASP A 38 6.94 -10.49 12.77
N TYR A 39 7.55 -9.62 11.95
CA TYR A 39 6.88 -8.43 11.44
C TYR A 39 5.82 -8.75 10.39
N ILE A 40 5.88 -9.92 9.73
CA ILE A 40 4.82 -10.34 8.80
C ILE A 40 3.58 -10.69 9.61
N SER A 41 3.72 -11.58 10.60
CA SER A 41 2.60 -11.95 11.48
C SER A 41 2.02 -10.72 12.19
N LEU A 42 2.87 -9.76 12.58
CA LEU A 42 2.42 -8.49 13.16
C LEU A 42 1.56 -7.68 12.18
N LEU A 43 2.00 -7.51 10.93
CA LEU A 43 1.25 -6.79 9.90
C LEU A 43 -0.04 -7.51 9.51
N GLU A 44 0.00 -8.83 9.35
CA GLU A 44 -1.20 -9.63 9.05
C GLU A 44 -2.24 -9.52 10.16
N GLY A 45 -1.81 -9.41 11.42
CA GLY A 45 -2.69 -9.19 12.57
C GLY A 45 -3.31 -7.79 12.65
N LYS A 46 -2.95 -6.85 11.75
CA LYS A 46 -3.60 -5.54 11.63
C LYS A 46 -4.77 -5.53 10.64
N GLU A 47 -5.07 -6.67 10.01
CA GLU A 47 -6.25 -6.80 9.16
C GLU A 47 -7.53 -6.80 10.01
N SER A 48 -8.49 -5.97 9.63
CA SER A 48 -9.83 -5.96 10.19
C SER A 48 -10.82 -5.39 9.18
N ASN A 49 -12.05 -5.91 9.14
CA ASN A 49 -13.09 -5.46 8.20
C ASN A 49 -12.65 -5.47 6.73
N ASN A 50 -11.82 -6.44 6.32
CA ASN A 50 -11.28 -6.60 4.96
C ASN A 50 -10.28 -5.52 4.53
N GLN A 51 -9.67 -4.79 5.48
CA GLN A 51 -8.64 -3.77 5.24
C GLN A 51 -7.53 -3.84 6.30
N PHE A 52 -6.37 -3.22 6.07
CA PHE A 52 -5.30 -3.11 7.07
C PHE A 52 -5.26 -1.75 7.75
N GLY A 53 -5.30 -1.72 9.08
CA GLY A 53 -5.11 -0.48 9.83
C GLY A 53 -6.40 0.29 10.08
N ASP A 54 -6.35 1.61 9.88
CA ASP A 54 -7.48 2.51 10.13
C ASP A 54 -8.44 2.50 8.92
N ASP A 55 -9.71 2.16 9.15
CA ASP A 55 -10.72 2.04 8.07
C ASP A 55 -11.09 3.38 7.42
N SER A 56 -10.57 4.49 7.94
CA SER A 56 -10.64 5.81 7.32
C SER A 56 -9.43 6.16 6.44
N MET A 57 -8.38 5.32 6.41
CA MET A 57 -7.13 5.56 5.70
C MET A 57 -6.85 4.47 4.65
N TYR A 58 -6.98 4.82 3.37
CA TYR A 58 -6.79 3.85 2.27
C TYR A 58 -5.31 3.51 2.02
N ASN A 59 -4.42 4.42 2.41
CA ASN A 59 -3.00 4.28 2.17
C ASN A 59 -2.36 3.15 3.00
N ASP A 60 -2.93 2.81 4.16
CA ASP A 60 -2.45 1.70 4.97
C ASP A 60 -2.48 0.38 4.18
N ASP A 61 -3.59 0.12 3.47
CA ASP A 61 -3.75 -1.03 2.58
C ASP A 61 -2.72 -1.07 1.45
N PHE A 62 -2.45 0.07 0.79
CA PHE A 62 -1.47 0.11 -0.31
C PHE A 62 -0.10 -0.35 0.18
N TRP A 63 0.33 0.17 1.33
CA TRP A 63 1.64 -0.17 1.92
C TRP A 63 1.66 -1.59 2.50
N ALA A 64 0.57 -2.05 3.11
CA ALA A 64 0.47 -3.41 3.64
C ALA A 64 0.61 -4.46 2.54
N ILE A 65 -0.11 -4.30 1.43
CA ILE A 65 0.00 -5.19 0.26
C ILE A 65 1.45 -5.25 -0.23
N LEU A 66 2.10 -4.09 -0.44
CA LEU A 66 3.47 -4.03 -0.94
C LEU A 66 4.47 -4.70 0.02
N ALA A 67 4.31 -4.46 1.32
CA ALA A 67 5.15 -5.07 2.34
C ALA A 67 5.02 -6.58 2.36
N LEU A 68 3.80 -7.12 2.43
CA LEU A 68 3.53 -8.56 2.48
C LEU A 68 4.07 -9.26 1.22
N ILE A 69 3.82 -8.70 0.04
CA ILE A 69 4.30 -9.27 -1.23
C ILE A 69 5.84 -9.23 -1.28
N SER A 70 6.48 -8.13 -0.84
CA SER A 70 7.94 -8.04 -0.78
C SER A 70 8.56 -9.11 0.12
N ALA A 71 7.83 -9.53 1.15
CA ALA A 71 8.23 -10.56 2.11
C ALA A 71 7.88 -12.00 1.68
N GLY A 72 7.39 -12.15 0.44
CA GLY A 72 7.06 -13.42 -0.19
C GLY A 72 5.68 -13.99 0.18
N VAL A 73 4.79 -13.19 0.77
CA VAL A 73 3.38 -13.60 0.94
C VAL A 73 2.73 -13.68 -0.45
N PRO A 74 2.05 -14.79 -0.79
CA PRO A 74 1.44 -14.94 -2.11
C PRO A 74 0.40 -13.83 -2.39
N PRO A 75 0.40 -13.20 -3.57
CA PRO A 75 -0.57 -12.16 -3.92
C PRO A 75 -2.03 -12.57 -3.76
N ASN A 76 -2.33 -13.87 -3.87
CA ASN A 76 -3.68 -14.42 -3.74
C ASN A 76 -4.04 -14.86 -2.30
N SER A 77 -3.25 -14.47 -1.29
CA SER A 77 -3.63 -14.69 0.11
C SER A 77 -4.91 -13.92 0.45
N GLU A 78 -5.71 -14.48 1.37
CA GLU A 78 -7.04 -13.96 1.71
C GLU A 78 -7.00 -12.50 2.15
N ASN A 79 -6.09 -12.15 3.07
CA ASN A 79 -5.87 -10.80 3.57
C ASN A 79 -5.49 -9.78 2.47
N ILE A 80 -4.62 -10.17 1.52
CA ILE A 80 -4.28 -9.31 0.38
C ILE A 80 -5.49 -9.12 -0.53
N GLN A 81 -6.26 -10.18 -0.80
CA GLN A 81 -7.42 -10.09 -1.69
C GLN A 81 -8.60 -9.32 -1.07
N HIS A 82 -8.73 -9.36 0.25
CA HIS A 82 -9.61 -8.49 1.01
C HIS A 82 -9.25 -7.02 0.80
N SER A 83 -7.99 -6.68 1.05
CA SER A 83 -7.46 -5.32 0.87
C SER A 83 -7.57 -4.84 -0.59
N VAL A 84 -7.29 -5.70 -1.58
CA VAL A 84 -7.53 -5.41 -3.01
C VAL A 84 -8.99 -5.02 -3.26
N SER A 85 -9.93 -5.77 -2.70
CA SER A 85 -11.36 -5.48 -2.87
C SER A 85 -11.75 -4.17 -2.18
N TYR A 86 -11.20 -3.89 -1.00
CA TYR A 86 -11.39 -2.65 -0.28
C TYR A 86 -10.89 -1.44 -1.08
N ILE A 87 -9.65 -1.48 -1.58
CA ILE A 87 -9.05 -0.41 -2.40
C ILE A 87 -9.92 -0.13 -3.62
N LYS A 88 -10.35 -1.17 -4.35
CA LYS A 88 -11.19 -1.03 -5.56
C LYS A 88 -12.53 -0.36 -5.29
N ASN A 89 -13.12 -0.61 -4.11
CA ASN A 89 -14.40 -0.02 -3.72
C ASN A 89 -14.29 1.46 -3.29
N HIS A 90 -13.07 1.96 -3.06
CA HIS A 90 -12.79 3.35 -2.67
C HIS A 90 -12.10 4.16 -3.77
N GLN A 91 -12.13 3.68 -5.01
CA GLN A 91 -11.74 4.49 -6.16
C GLN A 91 -12.78 5.60 -6.38
N ASN A 92 -12.31 6.84 -6.51
CA ASN A 92 -13.18 7.98 -6.81
C ASN A 92 -13.73 7.93 -8.24
N GLU A 93 -14.80 8.68 -8.51
CA GLU A 93 -15.40 8.77 -9.85
C GLU A 93 -14.43 9.28 -10.93
N ASP A 94 -13.39 10.01 -10.53
CA ASP A 94 -12.34 10.50 -11.43
C ASP A 94 -11.24 9.45 -11.73
N GLY A 95 -11.35 8.25 -11.15
CA GLY A 95 -10.40 7.15 -11.30
C GLY A 95 -9.23 7.17 -10.31
N GLY A 96 -9.08 8.21 -9.49
CA GLY A 96 -7.99 8.31 -8.52
C GLY A 96 -8.33 7.79 -7.13
N TRP A 97 -7.33 7.86 -6.26
CA TRP A 97 -7.45 7.66 -4.81
C TRP A 97 -6.81 8.82 -4.06
N SER A 98 -7.19 8.94 -2.80
CA SER A 98 -6.69 9.87 -1.81
C SER A 98 -6.16 9.12 -0.58
N TRP A 99 -5.57 9.85 0.37
CA TRP A 99 -5.13 9.27 1.65
C TRP A 99 -6.31 8.68 2.45
N HIS A 100 -7.44 9.41 2.47
CA HIS A 100 -8.69 9.10 3.16
C HIS A 100 -9.86 9.60 2.29
N ASP A 101 -11.11 9.49 2.74
CA ASP A 101 -12.28 10.10 2.07
C ASP A 101 -12.00 11.55 1.64
N GLY A 102 -11.88 11.80 0.32
CA GLY A 102 -11.47 13.12 -0.17
C GLY A 102 -11.11 13.14 -1.66
N PRO A 103 -10.69 14.31 -2.18
CA PRO A 103 -10.26 14.46 -3.56
C PRO A 103 -9.02 13.62 -3.84
N SER A 104 -9.01 12.93 -4.97
CA SER A 104 -7.87 12.15 -5.43
C SER A 104 -6.59 12.98 -5.53
N ASP A 105 -5.45 12.34 -5.29
CA ASP A 105 -4.13 12.90 -5.52
C ASP A 105 -3.21 11.92 -6.27
N ALA A 106 -2.13 12.46 -6.87
CA ALA A 106 -1.23 11.67 -7.70
C ALA A 106 -0.44 10.60 -6.92
N ASP A 107 -0.06 10.89 -5.68
CA ASP A 107 0.81 10.00 -4.89
C ASP A 107 0.04 8.76 -4.43
N ASN A 108 -1.17 8.96 -3.89
CA ASN A 108 -2.03 7.87 -3.45
C ASN A 108 -2.54 7.06 -4.65
N THR A 109 -2.89 7.73 -5.76
CA THR A 109 -3.28 7.02 -6.99
C THR A 109 -2.15 6.16 -7.54
N ALA A 110 -0.92 6.68 -7.61
CA ALA A 110 0.23 5.89 -8.05
C ALA A 110 0.51 4.71 -7.11
N SER A 111 0.40 4.92 -5.80
CA SER A 111 0.61 3.87 -4.79
C SER A 111 -0.44 2.75 -4.90
N ALA A 112 -1.71 3.11 -5.07
CA ALA A 112 -2.80 2.16 -5.29
C ALA A 112 -2.58 1.31 -6.55
N ILE A 113 -2.18 1.93 -7.67
CA ILE A 113 -1.87 1.20 -8.91
C ILE A 113 -0.76 0.17 -8.67
N ILE A 114 0.34 0.56 -8.02
CA ILE A 114 1.48 -0.32 -7.77
C ILE A 114 1.06 -1.48 -6.86
N ALA A 115 0.30 -1.21 -5.79
CA ALA A 115 -0.21 -2.23 -4.87
C ALA A 115 -1.14 -3.22 -5.58
N LEU A 116 -2.14 -2.74 -6.33
CA LEU A 116 -3.09 -3.59 -7.04
C LEU A 116 -2.40 -4.47 -8.07
N ILE A 117 -1.48 -3.93 -8.88
CA ILE A 117 -0.72 -4.71 -9.86
C ILE A 117 0.17 -5.74 -9.17
N ALA A 118 0.84 -5.38 -8.07
CA ALA A 118 1.63 -6.34 -7.30
C ALA A 118 0.75 -7.49 -6.78
N ALA A 119 -0.47 -7.18 -6.35
CA ALA A 119 -1.47 -8.14 -5.90
C ALA A 119 -2.12 -8.97 -7.03
N GLY A 120 -1.73 -8.75 -8.28
CA GLY A 120 -2.19 -9.52 -9.44
C GLY A 120 -3.41 -8.94 -10.16
N GLU A 121 -3.82 -7.71 -9.86
CA GLU A 121 -4.82 -7.00 -10.65
C GLU A 121 -4.33 -6.85 -12.10
N ASN A 122 -5.23 -7.07 -13.05
CA ASN A 122 -4.87 -6.95 -14.46
C ASN A 122 -4.60 -5.47 -14.78
N LYS A 123 -3.41 -5.17 -15.31
CA LYS A 123 -3.03 -3.81 -15.74
C LYS A 123 -3.96 -3.18 -16.79
N ASP A 124 -4.74 -4.02 -17.50
CA ASP A 124 -5.69 -3.60 -18.52
C ASP A 124 -7.15 -3.55 -17.97
N SER A 125 -7.35 -3.72 -16.66
CA SER A 125 -8.67 -3.57 -16.03
C SER A 125 -9.07 -2.11 -15.92
N SER A 126 -10.39 -1.84 -15.87
CA SER A 126 -10.92 -0.47 -15.80
C SER A 126 -10.36 0.29 -14.60
N VAL A 127 -10.28 -0.36 -13.43
CA VAL A 127 -9.70 0.24 -12.22
C VAL A 127 -8.30 0.80 -12.47
N ILE A 128 -7.44 0.07 -13.17
CA ILE A 128 -6.07 0.52 -13.47
C ILE A 128 -6.07 1.55 -14.60
N THR A 129 -6.84 1.35 -15.66
CA THR A 129 -6.85 2.28 -16.80
C THR A 129 -7.39 3.65 -16.41
N ASP A 130 -8.45 3.69 -15.61
CA ASP A 130 -9.09 4.92 -15.14
C ASP A 130 -8.13 5.69 -14.22
N ALA A 131 -7.41 4.98 -13.35
CA ALA A 131 -6.37 5.57 -12.50
C ALA A 131 -5.18 6.14 -13.30
N VAL A 132 -4.78 5.47 -14.37
CA VAL A 132 -3.75 5.98 -15.28
C VAL A 132 -4.25 7.22 -16.03
N GLU A 133 -5.54 7.28 -16.39
CA GLU A 133 -6.16 8.47 -16.99
C GLU A 133 -6.20 9.64 -16.01
N TYR A 134 -6.56 9.38 -14.75
CA TYR A 134 -6.44 10.35 -13.67
C TYR A 134 -5.01 10.91 -13.59
N LEU A 135 -3.99 10.05 -13.49
CA LEU A 135 -2.60 10.51 -13.39
C LEU A 135 -2.16 11.33 -14.60
N LYS A 136 -2.60 10.97 -15.81
CA LYS A 136 -2.33 11.76 -17.03
C LYS A 136 -2.98 13.14 -16.97
N SER A 137 -4.15 13.27 -16.35
CA SER A 137 -4.82 14.56 -16.17
C SER A 137 -4.09 15.47 -15.17
N GLN A 138 -3.34 14.89 -14.23
CA GLN A 138 -2.51 15.61 -13.26
C GLN A 138 -1.13 16.01 -13.79
N LEU A 139 -0.76 15.59 -15.00
CA LEU A 139 0.49 16.01 -15.63
C LEU A 139 0.33 17.43 -16.17
N ASP A 140 1.01 18.40 -15.56
CA ASP A 140 1.18 19.72 -16.16
C ASP A 140 2.08 19.63 -17.41
N ILE A 141 2.08 20.65 -18.27
CA ILE A 141 2.79 20.72 -19.56
C ILE A 141 4.32 20.49 -19.46
N ASN A 142 4.87 20.44 -18.24
CA ASN A 142 6.27 20.18 -17.93
C ASN A 142 6.54 18.75 -17.40
N GLY A 143 5.53 17.88 -17.31
CA GLY A 143 5.67 16.47 -16.90
C GLY A 143 5.79 16.21 -15.39
N GLY A 144 5.43 17.18 -14.55
CA GLY A 144 5.39 17.02 -13.09
C GLY A 144 3.97 16.73 -12.57
N PHE A 145 3.85 16.03 -11.44
CA PHE A 145 2.59 15.85 -10.72
C PHE A 145 2.26 17.11 -9.91
N THR A 146 1.05 17.63 -10.06
CA THR A 146 0.57 18.78 -9.27
C THR A 146 0.35 18.39 -7.80
N PHE A 147 1.25 18.82 -6.92
CA PHE A 147 0.94 18.99 -5.50
C PHE A 147 0.15 20.29 -5.34
N MET A 148 -1.14 20.21 -5.04
CA MET A 148 -1.86 21.35 -4.46
C MET A 148 -1.72 21.25 -2.93
N GLY A 149 -0.91 22.15 -2.37
CA GLY A 149 -0.80 22.36 -0.92
C GLY A 149 -1.86 23.30 -0.37
#